data_AF-A0A127CMK9-F1
#
_entry.id   AF-A0A127CMK9-F1
#
_cell.length_a   1.000
_cell.length_b   1.000
_cell.length_c   1.000
_cell.angle_alpha   90.00
_cell.angle_beta   90.00
_cell.angle_gamma   90.00
#
_symmetry.space_group_name_H-M   'P 1'
#
loop_
_entity.id
_entity.type
_entity.pdbx_description
1 polymer ?
#
loop_
_entity_poly.entity_id
_entity_poly.type
_entity_poly.pdbx_seq_one_letter_code
_entity_poly.pdbx_strand_id
1 'polypeptide(L)' 'MIPNNPTRKQIQPFDPEAYKRRNIIERTFCRLKDWRRVATRYDKLATNFTATCYIAAI' A
#
# COMPACT_ATOMS: atom_id res chain seq x y z
N MET A 1 9.40 3.21 -11.86
CA MET A 1 9.54 4.64 -11.48
C MET A 1 8.39 5.40 -12.12
N ILE A 2 7.50 6.00 -11.34
CA ILE A 2 6.42 6.84 -11.89
C ILE A 2 7.00 8.24 -12.14
N PRO A 3 7.00 8.74 -13.38
CA PRO A 3 7.51 10.07 -13.69
C PRO A 3 6.59 11.15 -13.12
N ASN A 4 7.14 12.31 -12.81
CA ASN A 4 6.33 13.47 -12.46
C ASN A 4 5.45 13.87 -13.67
N ASN A 5 4.24 14.34 -13.41
CA ASN A 5 3.32 14.80 -14.45
C ASN A 5 3.94 15.99 -15.20
N PRO A 6 4.15 15.90 -16.54
CA PRO A 6 4.80 16.96 -17.32
C PRO A 6 3.98 18.26 -17.38
N THR A 7 2.65 18.20 -17.21
CA THR A 7 1.78 19.38 -17.24
C THR A 7 1.72 20.11 -15.88
N ARG A 8 2.47 19.65 -14.88
CA ARG A 8 2.39 20.19 -13.53
C ARG A 8 3.08 21.55 -13.43
N LYS A 9 2.34 22.60 -13.04
CA LYS A 9 2.85 23.98 -12.88
C LYS A 9 4.01 24.11 -11.89
N GLN A 10 4.03 23.29 -10.84
CA GLN A 10 5.13 23.22 -9.88
C GLN A 10 5.72 21.82 -9.91
N ILE A 11 7.00 21.71 -10.28
CA ILE A 11 7.72 20.45 -10.29
C ILE A 11 8.15 20.15 -8.84
N GLN A 12 7.79 18.97 -8.33
CA GLN A 12 8.32 18.52 -7.03
C GLN A 12 9.69 17.86 -7.27
N PRO A 13 10.71 18.15 -6.44
CA PRO A 13 11.99 17.45 -6.54
C PRO A 13 11.77 15.95 -6.35
N PHE A 14 12.30 15.15 -7.27
CA PHE A 14 12.23 13.69 -7.21
C PHE A 14 13.51 13.13 -6.64
N ASP A 15 13.42 12.45 -5.49
CA ASP A 15 14.51 11.67 -4.91
C ASP A 15 14.31 10.18 -5.23
N PRO A 16 15.15 9.58 -6.10
CA PRO A 16 15.07 8.16 -6.44
C PRO A 16 15.27 7.23 -5.23
N GLU A 17 16.13 7.60 -4.27
CA GLU A 17 16.43 6.76 -3.11
C GLU A 17 15.26 6.75 -2.11
N ALA A 18 14.65 7.90 -1.88
CA ALA A 18 13.39 7.97 -1.15
C ALA A 18 12.28 7.17 -1.85
N TYR A 19 12.21 7.25 -3.19
CA TYR A 19 11.19 6.53 -3.97
C TYR A 19 11.35 5.00 -3.90
N LYS A 20 12.59 4.48 -3.82
CA LYS A 20 12.84 3.02 -3.68
C LYS A 20 12.18 2.43 -2.44
N ARG A 21 12.10 3.18 -1.33
CA ARG A 21 11.47 2.72 -0.08
C ARG A 21 9.99 2.39 -0.25
N ARG A 22 9.32 2.96 -1.26
CA ARG A 22 7.92 2.65 -1.61
C ARG A 22 7.70 1.17 -1.94
N ASN A 23 8.69 0.49 -2.53
CA ASN A 23 8.60 -0.93 -2.86
C ASN A 23 8.33 -1.80 -1.62
N ILE A 24 8.87 -1.42 -0.46
CA ILE A 24 8.62 -2.15 0.79
C ILE A 24 7.13 -2.09 1.14
N ILE A 25 6.54 -0.90 1.05
CA ILE A 25 5.11 -0.67 1.31
C ILE A 25 4.25 -1.42 0.28
N GLU A 26 4.61 -1.38 -0.99
CA GLU A 26 3.86 -2.10 -2.03
C GLU A 26 3.89 -3.61 -1.81
N ARG A 27 5.05 -4.17 -1.44
CA ARG A 27 5.19 -5.60 -1.14
C ARG A 27 4.41 -6.01 0.12
N THR A 28 4.37 -5.19 1.16
CA THR A 28 3.57 -5.48 2.36
C THR A 28 2.07 -5.50 2.04
N PHE A 29 1.58 -4.56 1.24
CA PHE A 29 0.18 -4.56 0.79
C PHE A 29 -0.14 -5.73 -0.15
N CYS A 30 0.79 -6.14 -1.02
CA CYS A 30 0.60 -7.34 -1.83
C CYS A 30 0.43 -8.58 -0.94
N ARG A 31 1.32 -8.77 0.06
CA ARG A 31 1.23 -9.87 1.02
C ARG A 31 -0.07 -9.84 1.83
N LEU A 32 -0.52 -8.66 2.26
CA LEU A 32 -1.81 -8.51 2.93
C LEU A 32 -2.99 -8.89 2.03
N LYS A 33 -2.90 -8.64 0.72
CA LYS A 33 -3.94 -8.98 -0.26
C LYS A 33 -3.94 -10.45 -0.67
N ASP A 34 -2.88 -11.22 -0.38
CA ASP A 34 -2.90 -12.68 -0.57
C ASP A 34 -3.99 -13.33 0.31
N TRP A 35 -4.32 -12.70 1.43
CA TRP A 35 -5.41 -13.11 2.30
C TRP A 35 -6.74 -12.67 1.69
N ARG A 36 -7.44 -13.59 1.02
CA ARG A 36 -8.73 -13.33 0.37
C ARG A 36 -9.72 -12.58 1.26
N ARG A 37 -9.79 -12.92 2.56
CA ARG A 37 -10.64 -12.24 3.57
C ARG A 37 -10.37 -10.73 3.67
N VAL A 38 -9.09 -10.36 3.71
CA VAL A 38 -8.62 -8.97 3.76
C VAL A 38 -8.88 -8.29 2.41
N ALA A 39 -8.50 -8.95 1.31
CA ALA A 39 -8.55 -8.38 -0.04
C ALA A 39 -9.97 -7.97 -0.47
N THR A 40 -10.96 -8.81 -0.19
CA THR A 40 -12.35 -8.54 -0.58
C THR A 40 -13.18 -7.91 0.54
N ARG A 41 -12.56 -7.63 1.70
CA ARG A 41 -13.23 -7.08 2.88
C ARG A 41 -14.47 -7.90 3.28
N TYR A 42 -14.28 -9.21 3.49
CA TYR A 42 -15.37 -10.12 3.89
C TYR A 42 -15.92 -9.79 5.28
N ASP A 43 -15.06 -9.33 6.20
CA ASP A 43 -15.45 -8.97 7.56
C ASP A 43 -16.31 -7.69 7.55
N LYS A 44 -17.60 -7.83 7.89
CA LYS A 44 -18.56 -6.71 7.94
C LYS A 44 -18.30 -5.76 9.12
N LEU A 45 -17.86 -6.32 10.25
CA LEU A 45 -17.53 -5.55 11.45
C LEU A 45 -16.11 -5.01 11.34
N ALA A 46 -15.95 -3.71 11.61
CA ALA A 46 -14.64 -3.04 11.56
C ALA A 46 -13.63 -3.71 12.50
N THR A 47 -14.05 -4.12 13.70
CA THR A 47 -13.20 -4.81 14.68
C THR A 47 -12.64 -6.13 14.17
N ASN A 48 -13.45 -6.91 13.46
CA ASN A 48 -13.01 -8.19 12.89
C ASN A 48 -12.05 -7.95 11.74
N PHE A 49 -12.37 -6.98 10.87
CA PHE A 49 -11.48 -6.62 9.76
C PHE A 49 -10.11 -6.14 10.26
N THR A 50 -10.07 -5.28 11.28
CA THR A 50 -8.80 -4.81 11.86
C THR A 50 -8.02 -5.93 12.52
N ALA A 51 -8.68 -6.82 13.27
CA ALA A 51 -8.04 -8.00 13.84
C ALA A 51 -7.42 -8.90 12.76
N THR A 52 -8.16 -9.19 11.68
CA THR A 52 -7.66 -9.96 10.54
C THR A 52 -6.45 -9.28 9.89
N CYS A 53 -6.48 -7.95 9.72
CA CYS A 53 -5.33 -7.19 9.20
C CYS A 53 -4.11 -7.30 10.10
N TYR A 54 -4.27 -7.22 11.43
CA TYR A 54 -3.15 -7.39 12.35
C TYR A 54 -2.55 -8.78 12.29
N ILE A 55 -3.38 -9.81 12.21
CA ILE A 55 -2.92 -11.20 12.08
C ILE A 55 -2.18 -11.40 10.75
N ALA A 56 -2.69 -10.86 9.65
CA ALA A 56 -2.07 -10.98 8.32
C ALA A 56 -0.78 -10.15 8.15
N ALA A 57 -0.56 -9.17 9.03
CA ALA A 57 0.62 -8.29 9.02
C ALA A 57 1.82 -8.88 9.79
N ILE A 58 1.65 -10.02 10.47
CA ILE A 58 2.72 -10.79 11.13
C ILE A 58 3.53 -11.57 10.07
#